data_AF-A0A952PPP8-F1
#
_entry.id   AF-A0A952PPP8-F1
#
_cell.length_a   1.000
_cell.length_b   1.000
_cell.length_c   1.000
_cell.angle_alpha   90.00
_cell.angle_beta   90.00
_cell.angle_gamma   90.00
#
_symmetry.space_group_name_H-M   'P 1'
#
loop_
_entity.id
_entity.type
_entity.pdbx_description
1 polymer ?
#
loop_
_entity_poly.entity_id
_entity_poly.type
_entity_poly.pdbx_seq_one_letter_code
_entity_poly.pdbx_strand_id
1 'polypeptide(L)'
;MSDNKPETNRYSRLAVSAIVLTFVLGATLAPRLTAGMDYGPSPMQNPVIFNPTVNPVTTPPIVVPTDVQPNLNAFQTGANLPMVNYDFGAIALNGIMRLPDSAFPQESALTGPTNGITVKFKPGSEYKMEGDYIVVLKKGEILVSVKKPSRLAMIKTPYGNISVAADGDVLCKFENGTLRVTNLDGGGQTIKAQLNQGPFAGASDPTVTIAAGFEMVGADHKLTRADMRPRDGVARRHFKILESGHLAISEISVESVMKANDVIADLRQSSTGVKERRILGDMSKMAAVLNYKNGTQGFKVEE
;
A
#
# COMPACT_ATOMS: atom_id res chain seq x y z
N MET A 1 17.41 47.28 -56.93
CA MET A 1 17.38 46.77 -55.54
C MET A 1 16.22 45.81 -55.44
N SER A 2 16.49 44.63 -54.92
CA SER A 2 15.76 43.37 -55.06
C SER A 2 14.50 43.25 -54.21
N ASP A 3 13.51 42.56 -54.78
CA ASP A 3 12.38 41.87 -54.13
C ASP A 3 12.83 40.92 -53.00
N ASN A 4 12.00 40.80 -51.96
CA ASN A 4 11.59 39.49 -51.43
C ASN A 4 10.53 39.61 -50.32
N LYS A 5 9.31 39.14 -50.62
CA LYS A 5 8.40 38.52 -49.65
C LYS A 5 8.12 37.09 -50.14
N PRO A 6 8.21 36.08 -49.26
CA PRO A 6 7.46 34.86 -49.46
C PRO A 6 6.49 34.58 -48.31
N GLU A 7 5.26 34.30 -48.71
CA GLU A 7 4.26 33.52 -47.98
C GLU A 7 4.80 32.12 -47.68
N THR A 8 4.39 31.50 -46.57
CA THR A 8 4.04 30.06 -46.52
C THR A 8 3.52 29.68 -45.13
N ASN A 9 2.20 29.61 -45.01
CA ASN A 9 1.50 29.03 -43.85
C ASN A 9 0.46 28.01 -44.33
N ARG A 10 0.90 27.02 -45.12
CA ARG A 10 0.02 26.08 -45.86
C ARG A 10 0.29 24.59 -45.62
N TYR A 11 1.10 24.20 -44.63
CA TYR A 11 1.47 22.78 -44.44
C TYR A 11 0.93 22.08 -43.17
N SER A 12 0.09 22.70 -42.34
CA SER A 12 -0.37 22.05 -41.09
C SER A 12 -1.75 21.40 -41.13
N ARG A 13 -2.54 21.57 -42.20
CA ARG A 13 -3.92 21.04 -42.25
C ARG A 13 -4.11 19.76 -43.08
N LEU A 14 -3.18 19.44 -43.98
CA LEU A 14 -3.25 18.22 -44.80
C LEU A 14 -2.75 16.96 -44.07
N ALA A 15 -1.84 17.10 -43.10
CA ALA A 15 -1.30 15.96 -42.35
C ALA A 15 -2.28 15.39 -41.32
N VAL A 16 -3.18 16.24 -40.78
CA VAL A 16 -4.17 15.84 -39.75
C VAL A 16 -5.35 15.08 -40.36
N SER A 17 -5.68 15.34 -41.63
CA SER A 17 -6.77 14.65 -42.34
C SER A 17 -6.42 13.21 -42.76
N ALA A 18 -5.13 12.90 -42.93
CA ALA A 18 -4.67 11.60 -43.45
C ALA A 18 -4.63 10.49 -42.39
N ILE A 19 -4.58 10.81 -41.09
CA ILE A 19 -4.47 9.80 -40.02
C ILE A 19 -5.85 9.31 -39.54
N VAL A 20 -6.90 10.13 -39.67
CA VAL A 20 -8.26 9.77 -39.26
C VAL A 20 -8.96 8.87 -40.30
N LEU A 21 -8.57 8.93 -41.58
CA LEU A 21 -9.20 8.15 -42.64
C LEU A 21 -8.77 6.66 -42.66
N THR A 22 -7.62 6.32 -42.08
CA THR A 22 -7.08 4.94 -42.12
C THR A 22 -7.70 4.02 -41.07
N PHE A 23 -8.36 4.55 -40.03
CA PHE A 23 -9.03 3.74 -38.99
C PHE A 23 -10.50 3.42 -39.30
N VAL A 24 -11.14 4.15 -40.22
CA VAL A 24 -12.56 3.91 -40.57
C VAL A 24 -12.72 2.92 -41.74
N LEU A 25 -11.69 2.71 -42.57
CA LEU A 25 -11.74 1.76 -43.69
C LEU A 25 -11.49 0.29 -43.31
N GLY A 26 -10.97 0.01 -42.12
CA GLY A 26 -10.73 -1.36 -41.62
C GLY A 26 -12.00 -2.05 -41.08
N ALA A 27 -13.03 -1.28 -40.73
CA ALA A 27 -14.27 -1.82 -40.14
C ALA A 27 -15.36 -2.18 -41.17
N THR A 28 -15.16 -1.87 -42.45
CA THR A 28 -16.16 -2.10 -43.52
C THR A 28 -15.80 -3.22 -44.49
N LEU A 29 -14.62 -3.85 -44.34
CA LEU A 29 -14.12 -4.88 -45.27
C LEU A 29 -14.16 -6.33 -44.72
N ALA A 30 -14.75 -6.57 -43.55
CA ALA A 30 -14.91 -7.93 -43.01
C ALA A 30 -16.25 -8.18 -42.30
N PRO A 31 -17.41 -8.17 -42.99
CA PRO A 31 -18.67 -8.64 -42.42
C PRO A 31 -18.80 -10.18 -42.42
N ARG A 32 -17.71 -10.94 -42.58
CA ARG A 32 -17.73 -12.40 -42.80
C ARG A 32 -17.34 -13.27 -41.60
N LEU A 33 -17.69 -12.84 -40.39
CA LEU A 33 -17.67 -13.74 -39.22
C LEU A 33 -19.01 -13.74 -38.46
N THR A 34 -20.08 -13.23 -39.07
CA THR A 34 -21.43 -13.26 -38.48
C THR A 34 -22.39 -14.09 -39.33
N ALA A 35 -22.90 -15.16 -38.72
CA ALA A 35 -24.08 -15.96 -39.06
C ALA A 35 -23.99 -17.02 -40.19
N GLY A 36 -24.36 -18.26 -39.84
CA GLY A 36 -24.87 -19.26 -40.78
C GLY A 36 -24.54 -20.71 -40.45
N MET A 37 -25.26 -21.34 -39.52
CA MET A 37 -25.54 -22.78 -39.59
C MET A 37 -27.04 -23.00 -39.36
N ASP A 38 -27.60 -23.88 -40.18
CA ASP A 38 -29.02 -24.15 -40.45
C ASP A 38 -29.93 -24.31 -39.22
N TYR A 39 -31.12 -23.69 -39.29
CA TYR A 39 -32.29 -24.10 -38.51
C TYR A 39 -33.40 -24.54 -39.47
N GLY A 40 -33.54 -25.85 -39.65
CA GLY A 40 -34.84 -26.46 -39.93
C GLY A 40 -35.66 -26.55 -38.63
N PRO A 41 -37.00 -26.70 -38.70
CA PRO A 41 -37.83 -26.76 -37.50
C PRO A 41 -37.70 -28.11 -36.79
N SER A 42 -37.14 -28.11 -35.58
CA SER A 42 -37.10 -29.27 -34.67
C SER A 42 -38.43 -29.37 -33.89
N PRO A 43 -38.93 -30.59 -33.59
CA PRO A 43 -40.20 -30.79 -32.89
C PRO A 43 -40.13 -30.33 -31.42
N MET A 44 -41.22 -29.77 -30.92
CA MET A 44 -41.37 -29.34 -29.52
C MET A 44 -41.25 -30.54 -28.57
N GLN A 45 -40.17 -30.57 -27.76
CA GLN A 45 -40.07 -31.44 -26.58
C GLN A 45 -40.56 -30.67 -25.35
N ASN A 46 -41.51 -31.27 -24.63
CA ASN A 46 -41.95 -30.78 -23.31
C ASN A 46 -40.77 -30.73 -22.33
N PRO A 47 -40.70 -29.74 -21.42
CA PRO A 47 -39.60 -29.63 -20.48
C PRO A 47 -39.65 -30.75 -19.44
N VAL A 48 -38.59 -31.56 -19.38
CA VAL A 48 -38.34 -32.49 -18.28
C VAL A 48 -37.82 -31.67 -17.09
N ILE A 49 -38.56 -31.68 -15.98
CA ILE A 49 -38.12 -31.07 -14.73
C ILE A 49 -37.05 -32.00 -14.11
N PHE A 50 -35.78 -31.61 -14.22
CA PHE A 50 -34.70 -32.21 -13.45
C PHE A 50 -34.60 -31.48 -12.11
N ASN A 51 -34.96 -32.15 -11.02
CA ASN A 51 -34.52 -31.73 -9.69
C ASN A 51 -33.03 -32.11 -9.54
N PRO A 52 -32.10 -31.16 -9.37
CA PRO A 52 -30.73 -31.51 -9.05
C PRO A 52 -30.67 -32.04 -7.62
N THR A 53 -30.37 -33.33 -7.48
CA THR A 53 -29.89 -33.90 -6.22
C THR A 53 -28.51 -33.32 -5.93
N VAL A 54 -28.43 -32.54 -4.85
CA VAL A 54 -27.16 -32.00 -4.33
C VAL A 54 -26.39 -33.16 -3.72
N ASN A 55 -25.42 -33.71 -4.45
CA ASN A 55 -24.40 -34.56 -3.85
C ASN A 55 -23.49 -33.65 -3.00
N PRO A 56 -23.21 -34.00 -1.73
CA PRO A 56 -22.25 -33.25 -0.93
C PRO A 56 -20.89 -33.33 -1.61
N VAL A 57 -20.36 -32.17 -2.00
CA VAL A 57 -19.00 -32.03 -2.50
C VAL A 57 -18.05 -32.34 -1.34
N THR A 58 -17.51 -33.56 -1.32
CA THR A 58 -16.33 -33.86 -0.49
C THR A 58 -15.14 -33.16 -1.12
N THR A 59 -14.83 -31.95 -0.66
CA THR A 59 -13.54 -31.32 -0.97
C THR A 59 -12.42 -32.21 -0.45
N PRO A 60 -11.44 -32.61 -1.29
CA PRO A 60 -10.29 -33.37 -0.80
C PRO A 60 -9.55 -32.52 0.26
N PRO A 61 -8.91 -33.16 1.26
CA PRO A 61 -8.13 -32.42 2.25
C PRO A 61 -7.04 -31.62 1.54
N ILE A 62 -7.09 -30.30 1.72
CA ILE A 62 -6.04 -29.41 1.25
C ILE A 62 -4.78 -29.77 2.03
N VAL A 63 -3.81 -30.37 1.33
CA VAL A 63 -2.45 -30.52 1.84
C VAL A 63 -1.83 -29.13 1.86
N VAL A 64 -1.96 -28.45 3.00
CA VAL A 64 -1.16 -27.26 3.28
C VAL A 64 0.30 -27.73 3.37
N PRO A 65 1.24 -27.17 2.58
CA PRO A 65 2.65 -27.43 2.81
C PRO A 65 2.96 -27.11 4.28
N THR A 66 3.42 -28.09 5.04
CA THR A 66 3.69 -28.00 6.48
C THR A 66 4.78 -26.99 6.86
N ASP A 67 5.37 -26.30 5.88
CA ASP A 67 6.39 -25.26 6.07
C ASP A 67 5.83 -23.82 6.17
N VAL A 68 4.51 -23.65 6.27
CA VAL A 68 3.91 -22.38 6.67
C VAL A 68 3.15 -22.55 7.98
N GLN A 69 3.84 -23.03 9.00
CA GLN A 69 3.46 -22.61 10.34
C GLN A 69 3.85 -21.14 10.46
N PRO A 70 2.92 -20.21 10.78
CA PRO A 70 3.34 -18.94 11.34
C PRO A 70 4.21 -19.33 12.54
N ASN A 71 5.48 -18.98 12.51
CA ASN A 71 6.38 -19.30 13.60
C ASN A 71 5.94 -18.48 14.82
N LEU A 72 4.92 -18.98 15.53
CA LEU A 72 4.43 -18.53 16.82
C LEU A 72 5.50 -18.70 17.90
N ASN A 73 6.60 -19.40 17.61
CA ASN A 73 7.75 -19.58 18.51
C ASN A 73 8.94 -18.66 18.18
N ALA A 74 8.94 -17.94 17.06
CA ALA A 74 9.87 -16.82 16.83
C ALA A 74 9.45 -15.56 17.62
N PHE A 75 8.28 -15.60 18.27
CA PHE A 75 7.79 -14.58 19.19
C PHE A 75 8.49 -14.56 20.55
N GLN A 76 9.48 -15.43 20.81
CA GLN A 76 10.04 -15.63 22.17
C GLN A 76 11.54 -15.41 22.35
N THR A 77 12.30 -14.96 21.34
CA THR A 77 13.75 -14.74 21.52
C THR A 77 14.21 -13.39 21.00
N GLY A 78 13.94 -12.35 21.78
CA GLY A 78 14.50 -11.02 21.56
C GLY A 78 13.91 -9.97 22.50
N ALA A 79 14.38 -9.98 23.76
CA ALA A 79 14.04 -9.06 24.85
C ALA A 79 12.65 -9.26 25.47
N ASN A 80 12.64 -9.52 26.79
CA ASN A 80 11.47 -9.54 27.66
C ASN A 80 10.68 -8.22 27.55
N LEU A 81 9.63 -8.21 26.75
CA LEU A 81 8.55 -7.24 26.85
C LEU A 81 7.30 -7.98 27.38
N PRO A 82 6.57 -7.42 28.36
CA PRO A 82 5.43 -8.10 28.94
C PRO A 82 4.37 -8.40 27.88
N MET A 83 4.10 -9.69 27.68
CA MET A 83 3.05 -10.20 26.81
C MET A 83 1.69 -9.81 27.38
N VAL A 84 0.98 -8.88 26.73
CA VAL A 84 -0.44 -8.65 26.99
C VAL A 84 -1.23 -9.56 26.06
N ASN A 85 -1.89 -10.57 26.62
CA ASN A 85 -2.89 -11.38 25.94
C ASN A 85 -4.08 -10.48 25.56
N TYR A 86 -4.43 -10.39 24.28
CA TYR A 86 -5.62 -9.68 23.83
C TYR A 86 -6.65 -10.64 23.25
N ASP A 87 -7.88 -10.46 23.72
CA ASP A 87 -9.12 -11.06 23.24
C ASP A 87 -9.45 -10.55 21.82
N PHE A 88 -9.72 -11.46 20.89
CA PHE A 88 -9.72 -11.22 19.45
C PHE A 88 -11.09 -10.79 18.87
N GLY A 89 -12.04 -10.34 19.72
CA GLY A 89 -13.42 -10.00 19.32
C GLY A 89 -13.68 -8.54 18.91
N ALA A 90 -12.74 -7.60 19.08
CA ALA A 90 -12.99 -6.15 18.94
C ALA A 90 -12.02 -5.40 17.98
N ILE A 91 -11.37 -6.11 17.04
CA ILE A 91 -10.08 -5.69 16.46
C ILE A 91 -10.17 -4.70 15.26
N ALA A 92 -11.35 -4.27 14.82
CA ALA A 92 -11.41 -3.35 13.67
C ALA A 92 -10.92 -1.91 13.97
N LEU A 93 -10.91 -1.47 15.24
CA LEU A 93 -10.76 -0.03 15.54
C LEU A 93 -9.50 0.37 16.28
N ASN A 94 -8.67 -0.55 16.76
CA ASN A 94 -7.50 -0.13 17.52
C ASN A 94 -6.31 0.19 16.63
N GLY A 95 -5.91 -0.66 15.66
CA GLY A 95 -4.93 -0.38 14.58
C GLY A 95 -3.53 0.15 14.98
N ILE A 96 -3.42 0.62 16.21
CA ILE A 96 -2.28 1.13 16.93
C ILE A 96 -2.36 0.62 18.36
N MET A 97 -1.21 0.52 19.01
CA MET A 97 -1.09 0.27 20.44
C MET A 97 -0.12 1.30 21.01
N ARG A 98 -0.55 2.06 22.03
CA ARG A 98 0.33 2.99 22.75
C ARG A 98 1.42 2.22 23.48
N LEU A 99 2.61 2.78 23.48
CA LEU A 99 3.80 2.26 24.11
C LEU A 99 4.36 3.31 25.08
N PRO A 100 5.08 2.90 26.14
CA PRO A 100 5.92 3.84 26.86
C PRO A 100 7.07 4.31 25.95
N ASP A 101 7.54 5.54 26.12
CA ASP A 101 8.62 6.10 25.30
C ASP A 101 9.92 5.29 25.40
N SER A 102 10.16 4.63 26.54
CA SER A 102 11.28 3.72 26.74
C SER A 102 11.26 2.49 25.82
N ALA A 103 10.10 2.14 25.24
CA ALA A 103 9.96 1.06 24.27
C ALA A 103 10.24 1.50 22.82
N PHE A 104 10.47 2.79 22.58
CA PHE A 104 10.92 3.31 21.29
C PHE A 104 12.45 3.19 21.18
N PRO A 105 12.98 2.62 20.09
CA PRO A 105 14.43 2.46 19.93
C PRO A 105 15.12 3.81 19.77
N GLN A 106 16.19 4.01 20.52
CA GLN A 106 17.03 5.21 20.45
C GLN A 106 18.00 5.14 19.27
N GLU A 107 18.50 6.28 18.80
CA GLU A 107 19.48 6.33 17.70
C GLU A 107 20.75 5.53 18.00
N SER A 108 21.17 5.46 19.27
CA SER A 108 22.31 4.63 19.71
C SER A 108 22.11 3.12 19.52
N ALA A 109 20.86 2.66 19.34
CA ALA A 109 20.53 1.26 19.05
C ALA A 109 20.68 0.91 17.57
N LEU A 110 20.89 1.90 16.68
CA LEU A 110 21.06 1.71 15.23
C LEU A 110 22.45 1.14 14.94
N THR A 111 22.56 -0.18 14.98
CA THR A 111 23.83 -0.91 14.81
C THR A 111 23.65 -2.19 13.97
N GLY A 112 24.76 -2.70 13.44
CA GLY A 112 24.80 -3.95 12.67
C GLY A 112 25.03 -3.77 11.16
N PRO A 113 24.54 -4.70 10.33
CA PRO A 113 24.62 -4.57 8.87
C PRO A 113 23.55 -3.61 8.32
N THR A 114 23.89 -2.85 7.28
CA THR A 114 22.99 -1.88 6.61
C THR A 114 22.55 -2.31 5.22
N ASN A 115 23.17 -3.38 4.69
CA ASN A 115 22.92 -3.90 3.35
C ASN A 115 21.47 -4.35 3.10
N GLY A 116 20.69 -4.61 4.15
CA GLY A 116 19.28 -4.95 4.06
C GLY A 116 18.32 -3.76 4.11
N ILE A 117 18.81 -2.54 4.33
CA ILE A 117 17.99 -1.32 4.33
C ILE A 117 17.84 -0.83 2.89
N THR A 118 16.60 -0.65 2.45
CA THR A 118 16.27 -0.14 1.11
C THR A 118 15.36 1.07 1.26
N VAL A 119 15.71 2.15 0.56
CA VAL A 119 14.92 3.37 0.51
C VAL A 119 14.54 3.63 -0.95
N LYS A 120 13.25 3.81 -1.20
CA LYS A 120 12.70 4.27 -2.48
C LYS A 120 11.87 5.51 -2.20
N PHE A 121 11.68 6.35 -3.20
CA PHE A 121 11.07 7.66 -3.02
C PHE A 121 10.26 8.05 -4.23
N LYS A 122 9.23 8.85 -4.00
CA LYS A 122 8.43 9.46 -5.07
C LYS A 122 9.23 10.63 -5.67
N PRO A 123 9.26 10.81 -7.00
CA PRO A 123 9.85 11.99 -7.61
C PRO A 123 9.34 13.29 -6.99
N GLY A 124 10.25 14.22 -6.69
CA GLY A 124 9.92 15.48 -6.00
C GLY A 124 9.90 15.40 -4.47
N SER A 125 10.18 14.23 -3.87
CA SER A 125 10.36 14.11 -2.42
C SER A 125 11.65 14.79 -1.95
N GLU A 126 11.55 15.56 -0.87
CA GLU A 126 12.68 16.18 -0.18
C GLU A 126 13.08 15.27 0.99
N TYR A 127 14.11 14.47 0.77
CA TYR A 127 14.68 13.59 1.80
C TYR A 127 16.21 13.57 1.73
N LYS A 128 16.86 13.18 2.83
CA LYS A 128 18.30 12.92 2.87
C LYS A 128 18.61 11.67 3.68
N MET A 129 19.68 10.98 3.31
CA MET A 129 20.28 9.95 4.17
C MET A 129 21.17 10.64 5.20
N GLU A 130 21.01 10.32 6.49
CA GLU A 130 21.85 10.78 7.58
C GLU A 130 22.60 9.57 8.15
N GLY A 131 23.72 9.23 7.48
CA GLY A 131 24.35 7.93 7.67
C GLY A 131 23.52 6.80 7.03
N ASP A 132 23.81 5.56 7.44
CA ASP A 132 23.32 4.38 6.74
C ASP A 132 21.95 3.87 7.25
N TYR A 133 21.52 4.32 8.43
CA TYR A 133 20.31 3.84 9.10
C TYR A 133 19.16 4.84 9.10
N ILE A 134 19.47 6.12 8.91
CA ILE A 134 18.54 7.21 9.15
C ILE A 134 18.19 7.87 7.82
N VAL A 135 16.89 7.95 7.55
CA VAL A 135 16.34 8.74 6.45
C VAL A 135 15.62 9.92 7.05
N VAL A 136 16.00 11.14 6.68
CA VAL A 136 15.27 12.35 7.09
C VAL A 136 14.32 12.73 5.97
N LEU A 137 13.02 12.59 6.20
CA LEU A 137 11.95 13.01 5.29
C LEU A 137 11.48 14.41 5.68
N LYS A 138 11.66 15.39 4.79
CA LYS A 138 11.13 16.76 4.99
C LYS A 138 9.80 16.97 4.28
N LYS A 139 9.64 16.40 3.09
CA LYS A 139 8.43 16.52 2.26
C LYS A 139 8.37 15.39 1.23
N GLY A 140 7.16 15.00 0.82
CA GLY A 140 6.93 13.98 -0.20
C GLY A 140 6.73 12.60 0.42
N GLU A 141 7.15 11.55 -0.28
CA GLU A 141 6.85 10.18 0.07
C GLU A 141 8.05 9.25 -0.15
N ILE A 142 8.32 8.40 0.84
CA ILE A 142 9.36 7.37 0.79
C ILE A 142 8.81 6.01 1.21
N LEU A 143 9.34 4.96 0.60
CA LEU A 143 9.21 3.59 1.07
C LEU A 143 10.54 3.19 1.71
N VAL A 144 10.48 2.73 2.97
CA VAL A 144 11.63 2.16 3.67
C VAL A 144 11.34 0.69 3.97
N SER A 145 12.21 -0.18 3.50
CA SER A 145 12.19 -1.62 3.76
C SER A 145 13.44 -2.03 4.51
N VAL A 146 13.30 -2.83 5.56
CA VAL A 146 14.43 -3.36 6.33
C VAL A 146 14.40 -4.87 6.26
N LYS A 147 15.47 -5.47 5.75
CA LYS A 147 15.63 -6.93 5.67
C LYS A 147 16.82 -7.40 6.47
N LYS A 148 16.69 -8.55 7.13
CA LYS A 148 17.82 -9.29 7.69
C LYS A 148 18.94 -9.44 6.63
N PRO A 149 20.21 -9.23 7.01
CA PRO A 149 20.70 -9.16 8.39
C PRO A 149 20.59 -7.76 9.05
N SER A 150 20.10 -6.74 8.34
CA SER A 150 19.77 -5.44 8.96
C SER A 150 18.63 -5.57 9.95
N ARG A 151 18.74 -4.83 11.05
CA ARG A 151 17.86 -4.99 12.22
C ARG A 151 16.86 -3.86 12.38
N LEU A 152 17.24 -2.66 12.01
CA LEU A 152 16.49 -1.45 12.29
C LEU A 152 16.88 -0.36 11.29
N ALA A 153 15.91 0.45 10.87
CA ALA A 153 16.12 1.75 10.26
C ALA A 153 15.24 2.78 10.98
N MET A 154 15.57 4.06 10.82
CA MET A 154 14.80 5.16 11.40
C MET A 154 14.47 6.20 10.34
N ILE A 155 13.23 6.68 10.34
CA ILE A 155 12.78 7.80 9.54
C ILE A 155 12.57 8.98 10.47
N LYS A 156 13.33 10.06 10.30
CA LYS A 156 13.08 11.33 10.98
C LYS A 156 12.10 12.14 10.13
N THR A 157 11.06 12.66 10.77
CA THR A 157 10.01 13.49 10.14
C THR A 157 9.84 14.78 10.94
N PRO A 158 9.13 15.79 10.43
CA PRO A 158 8.85 17.01 11.19
C PRO A 158 8.04 16.79 12.49
N TYR A 159 7.37 15.65 12.64
CA TYR A 159 6.55 15.34 13.82
C TYR A 159 7.21 14.36 14.79
N GLY A 160 8.35 13.80 14.44
CA GLY A 160 9.07 12.83 15.26
C GLY A 160 9.66 11.69 14.43
N ASN A 161 9.90 10.56 15.10
CA ASN A 161 10.70 9.46 14.56
C ASN A 161 9.84 8.21 14.32
N ILE A 162 10.09 7.54 13.20
CA ILE A 162 9.47 6.26 12.85
C ILE A 162 10.56 5.19 12.82
N SER A 163 10.42 4.13 13.61
CA SER A 163 11.34 3.00 13.59
C SER A 163 10.79 1.86 12.73
N VAL A 164 11.65 1.29 11.90
CA VAL A 164 11.33 0.16 11.01
C VAL A 164 12.21 -1.01 11.39
N ALA A 165 11.66 -1.99 12.09
CA ALA A 165 12.40 -3.19 12.49
C ALA A 165 12.62 -4.15 11.31
N ALA A 166 13.48 -5.14 11.51
CA ALA A 166 13.76 -6.20 10.54
C ALA A 166 12.48 -6.84 10.01
N ASP A 167 12.52 -7.13 8.71
CA ASP A 167 11.42 -7.66 7.91
C ASP A 167 10.26 -6.66 7.69
N GLY A 168 10.35 -5.43 8.20
CA GLY A 168 9.35 -4.37 8.04
C GLY A 168 9.43 -3.61 6.71
N ASP A 169 8.26 -3.21 6.20
CA ASP A 169 8.04 -2.38 5.02
C ASP A 169 7.08 -1.25 5.39
N VAL A 170 7.52 0.00 5.26
CA VAL A 170 6.72 1.18 5.61
C VAL A 170 6.72 2.19 4.47
N LEU A 171 5.53 2.70 4.15
CA LEU A 171 5.38 3.89 3.33
C LEU A 171 5.16 5.08 4.24
N CYS A 172 6.02 6.10 4.14
CA CYS A 172 5.98 7.29 4.96
C CYS A 172 5.83 8.52 4.05
N LYS A 173 4.78 9.30 4.27
CA LYS A 173 4.45 10.49 3.48
C LYS A 173 4.29 11.70 4.38
N PHE A 174 4.93 12.81 4.04
CA PHE A 174 4.73 14.10 4.69
C PHE A 174 4.43 15.18 3.66
N GLU A 175 3.19 15.65 3.62
CA GLU A 175 2.76 16.72 2.71
C GLU A 175 1.70 17.59 3.39
N ASN A 176 1.74 18.90 3.14
CA ASN A 176 0.72 19.86 3.56
C ASN A 176 0.36 19.79 5.06
N GLY A 177 1.36 19.60 5.93
CA GLY A 177 1.13 19.49 7.38
C GLY A 177 0.52 18.16 7.80
N THR A 178 0.47 17.14 6.93
CA THR A 178 -0.01 15.80 7.26
C THR A 178 1.09 14.76 7.09
N LEU A 179 1.37 14.02 8.16
CA LEU A 179 2.18 12.82 8.19
C LEU A 179 1.29 11.59 8.04
N ARG A 180 1.62 10.69 7.11
CA ARG A 180 1.03 9.36 6.99
C ARG A 180 2.11 8.31 7.12
N VAL A 181 1.87 7.32 7.96
CA VAL A 181 2.77 6.18 8.15
C VAL A 181 1.95 4.91 7.96
N THR A 182 2.20 4.24 6.84
CA THR A 182 1.46 3.05 6.41
C THR A 182 2.31 1.82 6.62
N ASN A 183 1.84 0.91 7.47
CA ASN A 183 2.51 -0.37 7.69
C ASN A 183 2.07 -1.38 6.63
N LEU A 184 3.01 -1.75 5.75
CA LEU A 184 2.82 -2.69 4.65
C LEU A 184 3.41 -4.08 4.94
N ASP A 185 4.05 -4.25 6.10
CA ASP A 185 4.63 -5.53 6.54
C ASP A 185 3.55 -6.50 7.03
N GLY A 186 3.69 -7.79 6.73
CA GLY A 186 2.83 -8.85 7.24
C GLY A 186 3.21 -9.43 8.60
N GLY A 187 4.39 -9.12 9.14
CA GLY A 187 4.90 -9.63 10.41
C GLY A 187 4.29 -9.00 11.66
N GLY A 188 3.73 -7.79 11.54
CA GLY A 188 3.10 -7.05 12.64
C GLY A 188 4.09 -6.42 13.63
N GLN A 189 3.70 -5.27 14.21
CA GLN A 189 4.44 -4.50 15.24
C GLN A 189 5.89 -4.07 14.94
N THR A 190 6.38 -4.28 13.71
CA THR A 190 7.71 -3.86 13.26
C THR A 190 7.83 -2.35 13.09
N ILE A 191 6.69 -1.66 12.94
CA ILE A 191 6.62 -0.21 12.76
C ILE A 191 6.18 0.44 14.06
N LYS A 192 6.99 1.37 14.55
CA LYS A 192 6.67 2.22 15.69
C LYS A 192 6.85 3.68 15.31
N ALA A 193 5.99 4.54 15.84
CA ALA A 193 6.07 5.98 15.69
C ALA A 193 6.17 6.60 17.07
N GLN A 194 7.15 7.49 17.27
CA GLN A 194 7.22 8.39 18.41
C GLN A 194 7.02 9.80 17.86
N LEU A 195 5.84 10.38 18.09
CA LEU A 195 5.55 11.74 17.68
C LEU A 195 5.78 12.66 18.89
N ASN A 196 6.86 13.44 18.86
CA ASN A 196 7.29 14.29 19.97
C ASN A 196 7.85 15.63 19.46
N GLN A 197 7.52 16.00 18.22
CA GLN A 197 7.95 17.23 17.57
C GLN A 197 6.78 17.95 16.92
N GLY A 198 6.96 19.24 16.64
CA GLY A 198 5.96 20.09 16.01
C GLY A 198 4.66 20.16 16.85
N PRO A 199 3.48 19.87 16.27
CA PRO A 199 2.19 19.93 16.97
C PRO A 199 2.02 18.83 18.03
N PHE A 200 2.94 17.85 18.06
CA PHE A 200 2.97 16.77 19.04
C PHE A 200 4.05 16.97 20.10
N ALA A 201 4.63 18.17 20.25
CA ALA A 201 5.55 18.45 21.35
C ALA A 201 4.75 18.86 22.61
N GLY A 202 4.69 18.00 23.64
CA GLY A 202 4.04 18.33 24.91
C GLY A 202 3.58 17.15 25.77
N ALA A 203 2.43 17.30 26.44
CA ALA A 203 1.93 16.27 27.36
C ALA A 203 1.25 15.08 26.66
N SER A 204 1.23 15.07 25.32
CA SER A 204 0.46 14.13 24.52
C SER A 204 1.30 13.32 23.54
N ASP A 205 2.64 13.41 23.61
CA ASP A 205 3.62 12.73 22.73
C ASP A 205 3.28 11.24 22.54
N PRO A 206 2.59 10.85 21.45
CA PRO A 206 2.19 9.47 21.31
C PRO A 206 3.37 8.65 20.79
N THR A 207 3.87 7.74 21.62
CA THR A 207 4.63 6.59 21.14
C THR A 207 3.66 5.42 20.89
N VAL A 208 3.61 4.94 19.65
CA VAL A 208 2.68 3.89 19.22
C VAL A 208 3.36 2.86 18.34
N THR A 209 2.87 1.62 18.33
CA THR A 209 3.11 0.69 17.24
C THR A 209 1.92 0.69 16.28
N ILE A 210 2.18 0.52 14.99
CA ILE A 210 1.15 0.51 13.93
C ILE A 210 0.95 -0.92 13.46
N ALA A 211 -0.29 -1.40 13.51
CA ALA A 211 -0.64 -2.72 13.01
C ALA A 211 -0.50 -2.78 11.48
N ALA A 212 -0.22 -3.98 10.99
CA ALA A 212 -0.12 -4.23 9.56
C ALA A 212 -1.45 -3.99 8.85
N GLY A 213 -1.42 -3.34 7.68
CA GLY A 213 -2.65 -2.95 6.96
C GLY A 213 -3.34 -1.71 7.54
N PHE A 214 -2.66 -0.97 8.41
CA PHE A 214 -3.16 0.29 8.93
C PHE A 214 -2.23 1.45 8.58
N GLU A 215 -2.83 2.64 8.46
CA GLU A 215 -2.17 3.92 8.25
C GLU A 215 -2.44 4.83 9.45
N MET A 216 -1.37 5.23 10.14
CA MET A 216 -1.42 6.30 11.13
C MET A 216 -1.34 7.64 10.41
N VAL A 217 -2.22 8.58 10.77
CA VAL A 217 -2.28 9.93 10.21
C VAL A 217 -2.08 10.93 11.34
N GLY A 218 -1.07 11.78 11.25
CA GLY A 218 -0.82 12.89 12.18
C GLY A 218 -0.86 14.22 11.44
N ALA A 219 -1.41 15.27 12.05
CA ALA A 219 -1.48 16.60 11.44
C ALA A 219 -1.26 17.75 12.45
N ASP A 220 -0.87 18.91 11.93
CA ASP A 220 -0.80 20.18 12.68
C ASP A 220 -2.15 20.89 12.84
N HIS A 221 -3.19 20.30 12.28
CA HIS A 221 -4.58 20.74 12.34
C HIS A 221 -5.48 19.59 12.77
N LYS A 222 -6.72 19.92 13.17
CA LYS A 222 -7.72 18.90 13.46
C LYS A 222 -8.10 18.16 12.18
N LEU A 223 -7.89 16.84 12.21
CA LEU A 223 -8.20 15.93 11.12
C LEU A 223 -9.69 15.96 10.79
N THR A 224 -9.97 16.16 9.52
CA THR A 224 -11.29 16.13 8.93
C THR A 224 -11.51 14.81 8.20
N ARG A 225 -12.73 14.59 7.72
CA ARG A 225 -13.04 13.44 6.86
C ARG A 225 -12.24 13.45 5.56
N ALA A 226 -11.93 14.63 5.01
CA ALA A 226 -11.13 14.76 3.80
C ALA A 226 -9.68 14.32 4.05
N ASP A 227 -9.13 14.66 5.23
CA ASP A 227 -7.81 14.19 5.64
C ASP A 227 -7.81 12.67 5.86
N MET A 228 -8.90 12.06 6.30
CA MET A 228 -8.96 10.60 6.42
C MET A 228 -9.23 9.88 5.10
N ARG A 229 -9.55 10.61 4.03
CA ARG A 229 -9.89 10.06 2.71
C ARG A 229 -9.32 10.93 1.59
N PRO A 230 -7.99 11.01 1.48
CA PRO A 230 -7.36 11.72 0.38
C PRO A 230 -7.71 11.03 -0.95
N ARG A 231 -7.72 11.81 -2.03
CA ARG A 231 -7.91 11.31 -3.40
C ARG A 231 -6.60 10.78 -3.98
N ASP A 232 -6.06 9.76 -3.32
CA ASP A 232 -4.77 9.14 -3.68
C ASP A 232 -4.94 7.73 -4.27
N GLY A 233 -6.18 7.33 -4.59
CA GLY A 233 -6.49 6.00 -5.11
C GLY A 233 -6.36 4.86 -4.08
N VAL A 234 -5.97 5.16 -2.83
CA VAL A 234 -5.85 4.15 -1.77
C VAL A 234 -7.19 4.01 -1.05
N ALA A 235 -7.73 2.79 -1.09
CA ALA A 235 -8.99 2.47 -0.46
C ALA A 235 -8.82 2.40 1.05
N ARG A 236 -9.67 3.14 1.78
CA ARG A 236 -9.67 3.17 3.24
C ARG A 236 -11.04 2.77 3.78
N ARG A 237 -11.04 2.11 4.92
CA ARG A 237 -12.24 1.89 5.74
C ARG A 237 -11.89 2.12 7.20
N HIS A 238 -12.92 2.21 8.04
CA HIS A 238 -12.83 2.34 9.50
C HIS A 238 -11.70 3.26 9.98
N PHE A 239 -12.02 4.51 10.33
CA PHE A 239 -11.05 5.38 10.97
C PHE A 239 -11.47 5.77 12.38
N LYS A 240 -10.47 5.98 13.22
CA LYS A 240 -10.62 6.45 14.59
C LYS A 240 -9.72 7.66 14.78
N ILE A 241 -10.32 8.75 15.25
CA ILE A 241 -9.62 10.00 15.60
C ILE A 241 -9.23 9.94 17.08
N LEU A 242 -8.03 10.42 17.38
CA LEU A 242 -7.32 10.39 18.65
C LEU A 242 -6.67 11.77 18.91
N GLU A 243 -6.01 11.93 20.05
CA GLU A 243 -5.24 13.14 20.43
C GLU A 243 -5.94 14.46 20.09
N SER A 244 -7.15 14.67 20.63
CA SER A 244 -7.94 15.89 20.45
C SER A 244 -8.21 16.28 18.97
N GLY A 245 -8.10 15.33 18.05
CA GLY A 245 -8.31 15.54 16.62
C GLY A 245 -7.07 15.47 15.75
N HIS A 246 -5.86 15.39 16.30
CA HIS A 246 -4.63 15.57 15.51
C HIS A 246 -3.95 14.27 15.10
N LEU A 247 -4.38 13.15 15.70
CA LEU A 247 -3.91 11.82 15.34
C LEU A 247 -5.11 10.97 14.92
N ALA A 248 -4.93 10.10 13.95
CA ALA A 248 -5.92 9.11 13.60
C ALA A 248 -5.25 7.83 13.11
N ILE A 249 -6.06 6.78 13.06
CA ILE A 249 -5.71 5.50 12.49
C ILE A 249 -6.80 5.09 11.51
N SER A 250 -6.42 4.56 10.35
CA SER A 250 -7.36 3.99 9.38
C SER A 250 -6.89 2.65 8.88
N GLU A 251 -7.82 1.75 8.60
CA GLU A 251 -7.52 0.50 7.90
C GLU A 251 -7.44 0.77 6.39
N ILE A 252 -6.38 0.26 5.76
CA ILE A 252 -6.10 0.46 4.35
C ILE A 252 -6.14 -0.85 3.57
N SER A 253 -6.54 -0.79 2.31
CA SER A 253 -6.40 -1.91 1.40
C SER A 253 -4.99 -1.92 0.85
N VAL A 254 -4.14 -2.83 1.33
CA VAL A 254 -2.77 -3.02 0.81
C VAL A 254 -2.79 -3.27 -0.70
N GLU A 255 -3.80 -3.99 -1.20
CA GLU A 255 -3.99 -4.20 -2.64
C GLU A 255 -4.20 -2.88 -3.40
N SER A 256 -5.00 -1.95 -2.86
CA SER A 256 -5.18 -0.63 -3.47
C SER A 256 -3.90 0.20 -3.44
N VAL A 257 -3.11 0.12 -2.36
CA VAL A 257 -1.80 0.77 -2.28
C VAL A 257 -0.88 0.25 -3.37
N MET A 258 -0.82 -1.06 -3.58
CA MET A 258 0.01 -1.67 -4.63
C MET A 258 -0.40 -1.29 -6.06
N LYS A 259 -1.64 -0.84 -6.27
CA LYS A 259 -2.16 -0.40 -7.57
C LYS A 259 -1.99 1.10 -7.80
N ALA A 260 -2.25 1.90 -6.77
CA ALA A 260 -2.35 3.36 -6.87
C ALA A 260 -1.09 4.12 -6.49
N ASN A 261 -0.19 3.53 -5.70
CA ASN A 261 1.00 4.24 -5.21
C ASN A 261 2.13 4.27 -6.25
N ASP A 262 2.61 5.47 -6.59
CA ASP A 262 3.66 5.68 -7.60
C ASP A 262 4.99 5.00 -7.24
N VAL A 263 5.42 5.08 -5.97
CA VAL A 263 6.69 4.47 -5.53
C VAL A 263 6.65 2.95 -5.72
N ILE A 264 5.50 2.34 -5.45
CA ILE A 264 5.29 0.90 -5.62
C ILE A 264 5.09 0.54 -7.09
N ALA A 265 4.45 1.38 -7.89
CA ALA A 265 4.33 1.21 -9.33
C ALA A 265 5.71 1.22 -10.00
N ASP A 266 6.56 2.18 -9.66
CA ASP A 266 7.95 2.27 -10.14
C ASP A 266 8.74 1.03 -9.73
N LEU A 267 8.60 0.57 -8.48
CA LEU A 267 9.20 -0.68 -8.01
C LEU A 267 8.79 -1.88 -8.85
N ARG A 268 7.53 -1.98 -9.27
CA ARG A 268 7.03 -3.07 -10.12
C ARG A 268 7.63 -3.02 -11.52
N GLN A 269 7.80 -1.83 -12.08
CA GLN A 269 8.39 -1.65 -13.40
C GLN A 269 9.91 -1.87 -13.37
N SER A 270 10.57 -1.50 -12.27
CA SER A 270 12.02 -1.53 -12.12
C SER A 270 12.52 -2.73 -11.28
N SER A 271 11.72 -3.78 -11.05
CA SER A 271 12.08 -4.91 -10.18
C SER A 271 13.11 -5.86 -10.81
N THR A 272 14.28 -5.33 -11.14
CA THR A 272 15.42 -6.10 -11.65
C THR A 272 16.18 -6.77 -10.51
N GLY A 273 16.13 -6.22 -9.29
CA GLY A 273 16.80 -6.72 -8.09
C GLY A 273 15.98 -7.68 -7.24
N VAL A 274 16.69 -8.54 -6.48
CA VAL A 274 16.10 -9.51 -5.54
C VAL A 274 15.36 -8.81 -4.39
N LYS A 275 15.84 -7.64 -3.96
CA LYS A 275 15.24 -6.88 -2.85
C LYS A 275 13.87 -6.35 -3.23
N GLU A 276 13.74 -5.71 -4.38
CA GLU A 276 12.48 -5.14 -4.88
C GLU A 276 11.40 -6.20 -5.07
N ARG A 277 11.76 -7.34 -5.70
CA ARG A 277 10.82 -8.46 -5.87
C ARG A 277 10.32 -9.01 -4.54
N ARG A 278 11.19 -9.04 -3.52
CA ARG A 278 10.83 -9.49 -2.18
C ARG A 278 9.84 -8.54 -1.51
N ILE A 279 10.06 -7.22 -1.57
CA ILE A 279 9.12 -6.23 -1.02
C ILE A 279 7.73 -6.41 -1.66
N LEU A 280 7.67 -6.53 -2.99
CA LEU A 280 6.41 -6.77 -3.71
C LEU A 280 5.75 -8.10 -3.31
N GLY A 281 6.54 -9.15 -3.12
CA GLY A 281 6.07 -10.45 -2.68
C GLY A 281 5.49 -10.44 -1.26
N ASP A 282 6.14 -9.73 -0.33
CA ASP A 282 5.69 -9.64 1.06
C ASP A 282 4.42 -8.78 1.18
N MET A 283 4.33 -7.66 0.44
CA MET A 283 3.08 -6.90 0.32
C MET A 283 1.93 -7.73 -0.28
N SER A 284 2.21 -8.55 -1.30
CA SER A 284 1.21 -9.43 -1.93
C SER A 284 0.66 -10.47 -0.94
N LYS A 285 1.56 -11.11 -0.17
CA LYS A 285 1.16 -12.03 0.89
C LYS A 285 0.34 -11.30 1.96
N MET A 286 0.74 -10.08 2.30
CA MET A 286 0.02 -9.33 3.32
C MET A 286 -1.38 -8.94 2.87
N ALA A 287 -1.53 -8.47 1.63
CA ALA A 287 -2.83 -8.23 1.04
C ALA A 287 -3.73 -9.48 1.08
N ALA A 288 -3.17 -10.66 0.74
CA ALA A 288 -3.91 -11.92 0.80
C ALA A 288 -4.36 -12.28 2.24
N VAL A 289 -3.46 -12.14 3.23
CA VAL A 289 -3.78 -12.42 4.63
C VAL A 289 -4.84 -11.47 5.18
N LEU A 290 -4.72 -10.16 4.89
CA LEU A 290 -5.71 -9.16 5.34
C LEU A 290 -7.06 -9.36 4.67
N ASN A 291 -7.08 -9.65 3.36
CA ASN A 291 -8.31 -9.94 2.64
C ASN A 291 -8.99 -11.20 3.19
N TYR A 292 -8.22 -12.22 3.56
CA TYR A 292 -8.76 -13.42 4.22
C TYR A 292 -9.31 -13.13 5.63
N LYS A 293 -8.57 -12.39 6.46
CA LYS A 293 -8.93 -12.13 7.86
C LYS A 293 -10.07 -11.13 8.01
N ASN A 294 -10.02 -10.04 7.26
CA ASN A 294 -10.89 -8.88 7.48
C ASN A 294 -11.89 -8.66 6.33
N GLY A 295 -11.84 -9.49 5.28
CA GLY A 295 -12.65 -9.32 4.07
C GLY A 295 -12.29 -8.06 3.26
N THR A 296 -12.81 -7.99 2.04
CA THR A 296 -12.62 -6.85 1.12
C THR A 296 -13.76 -5.83 1.13
N GLN A 297 -14.85 -6.13 1.83
CA GLN A 297 -16.03 -5.26 1.87
C GLN A 297 -15.79 -4.00 2.70
N GLY A 298 -16.44 -2.90 2.33
CA GLY A 298 -16.43 -1.66 3.10
C GLY A 298 -15.26 -0.70 2.81
N PHE A 299 -14.25 -1.13 2.06
CA PHE A 299 -13.24 -0.23 1.51
C PHE A 299 -13.86 0.73 0.48
N LYS A 300 -13.48 2.00 0.54
CA LYS A 300 -13.88 3.03 -0.43
C LYS A 300 -12.64 3.75 -0.96
N VAL A 301 -12.55 3.85 -2.28
CA VAL A 301 -11.58 4.69 -2.98
C VAL A 301 -12.27 6.03 -3.26
N GLU A 302 -11.61 7.13 -2.96
CA GLU A 302 -12.07 8.45 -3.39
C GLU A 302 -11.32 8.81 -4.70
N GLU A 303 -12.08 9.18 -5.73
CA GLU A 303 -11.59 9.61 -7.05
C GLU A 303 -11.53 11.15 -7.17
#